data_AF-A0A6M2EGE1-F1
#
_entry.id   AF-A0A6M2EGE1-F1
#
_cell.length_a   1.000
_cell.length_b   1.000
_cell.length_c   1.000
_cell.angle_alpha   90.00
_cell.angle_beta   90.00
_cell.angle_gamma   90.00
#
_symmetry.space_group_name_H-M   'P 1'
#
loop_
_entity.id
_entity.type
_entity.pdbx_description
1 polymer ?
#
loop_
_entity_poly.entity_id
_entity_poly.type
_entity_poly.pdbx_seq_one_letter_code
_entity_poly.pdbx_strand_id
1 'polypeptide(L)'
;MDKNLLANRVAAASDKVLAEVVKLTQKQGRRGSQGTWKQFLNVYEKKFGSGFSDPARRSRDSLVAFLQTFTDEDGSKFVDNVLRSLSNCETLKETMKESLENESPEQRLVRSTLEHPLYLSKYALPTYEKGWAVTKVRKKPKLLRCNKMLAVDCEMVLCKDGTDALVRVCVVDADLKVKLDELVNPCKPVEDYRTEITGVTAEVLDGASCSFADIQISMKKLLSRGTILVGHSLYNDLQALKVDHARVIDTSFIFKSSDGRSPSLNNLCKSVLGYELRKAGDPHNCLDDACAAMKLVLAKIERGVDNYIPLIQPDVKDASYNVPEIEMAKLLLHKIPVTVPREKLRRLFPANYTIEIKTHKVIQGVGYSVLAIFKNPEEACQAFENLIGSLEKDTSGRPQKLVALQLDTGGSAGIRVRKMTHDSHVSQKKRSFEGEDSRDPKKPKIDQCDDHLKEIERLKQELKKQELNQCDDHLKEIERLKQEIKTKDFEITAQDKIITELKRKLEEMKKKKNKER
;
A
#
# COMPACT_ATOMS: atom_id res chain seq x y z
N MET A 1 -23.20 -10.60 -22.43
CA MET A 1 -21.89 -11.11 -22.90
C MET A 1 -22.16 -12.19 -23.93
N ASP A 2 -21.38 -12.29 -25.01
CA ASP A 2 -21.53 -13.39 -25.99
C ASP A 2 -21.17 -14.73 -25.31
N LYS A 3 -22.13 -15.66 -25.21
CA LYS A 3 -21.96 -16.97 -24.56
C LYS A 3 -20.82 -17.77 -25.21
N ASN A 4 -20.59 -17.60 -26.51
CA ASN A 4 -19.49 -18.26 -27.22
C ASN A 4 -18.12 -17.74 -26.78
N LEU A 5 -18.03 -16.46 -26.38
CA LEU A 5 -16.77 -15.87 -25.95
C LEU A 5 -16.29 -16.40 -24.58
N LEU A 6 -17.22 -16.65 -23.65
CA LEU A 6 -16.89 -17.22 -22.34
C LEU A 6 -16.48 -18.69 -22.48
N ALA A 7 -17.24 -19.48 -23.23
CA ALA A 7 -16.94 -20.88 -23.49
C ALA A 7 -15.53 -21.06 -24.09
N ASN A 8 -15.18 -20.23 -25.08
CA ASN A 8 -13.86 -20.25 -25.70
C ASN A 8 -12.72 -19.92 -24.72
N ARG A 9 -12.95 -19.01 -23.76
CA ARG A 9 -11.93 -18.67 -22.74
C ARG A 9 -11.76 -19.78 -21.71
N VAL A 10 -12.88 -20.34 -21.23
CA VAL A 10 -12.85 -21.48 -20.31
C VAL A 10 -12.09 -22.64 -20.96
N ALA A 11 -12.34 -22.91 -22.24
CA ALA A 11 -11.63 -23.93 -23.00
C ALA A 11 -10.13 -23.64 -23.21
N ALA A 12 -9.70 -22.37 -23.18
CA ALA A 12 -8.31 -21.96 -23.38
C ALA A 12 -7.49 -21.84 -22.09
N ALA A 13 -8.13 -21.78 -20.91
CA ALA A 13 -7.44 -21.57 -19.63
C ALA A 13 -6.69 -22.83 -19.15
N SER A 14 -5.63 -22.67 -18.34
CA SER A 14 -4.91 -23.80 -17.75
C SER A 14 -5.76 -24.53 -16.70
N ASP A 15 -5.45 -25.80 -16.42
CA ASP A 15 -6.17 -26.60 -15.40
C ASP A 15 -6.07 -25.96 -14.01
N LYS A 16 -4.92 -25.36 -13.70
CA LYS A 16 -4.68 -24.62 -12.45
C LYS A 16 -5.62 -23.43 -12.34
N VAL A 17 -5.72 -22.62 -13.39
CA VAL A 17 -6.64 -21.47 -13.41
C VAL A 17 -8.09 -21.93 -13.27
N LEU A 18 -8.49 -22.96 -14.02
CA LEU A 18 -9.85 -23.50 -13.94
C LEU A 18 -10.20 -23.95 -12.52
N ALA A 19 -9.32 -24.72 -11.87
CA ALA A 19 -9.52 -25.17 -10.50
C ALA A 19 -9.67 -24.00 -9.51
N GLU A 20 -8.85 -22.95 -9.62
CA GLU A 20 -8.95 -21.76 -8.77
C GLU A 20 -10.23 -20.96 -9.00
N VAL A 21 -10.71 -20.83 -10.24
CA VAL A 21 -12.02 -20.22 -10.51
C VAL A 21 -13.13 -21.00 -9.80
N VAL A 22 -13.11 -22.33 -9.89
CA VAL A 22 -14.12 -23.18 -9.21
C VAL A 22 -14.01 -23.02 -7.68
N LYS A 23 -12.82 -23.02 -7.09
CA LYS A 23 -12.65 -22.76 -5.65
C LYS A 23 -13.23 -21.40 -5.25
N LEU A 24 -13.04 -20.36 -6.06
CA LEU A 24 -13.63 -19.05 -5.83
C LEU A 24 -15.16 -19.07 -5.95
N THR A 25 -15.74 -19.81 -6.90
CA THR A 25 -17.22 -19.98 -6.94
C THR A 25 -17.75 -20.62 -5.64
N GLN A 26 -17.04 -21.61 -5.09
CA GLN A 26 -17.42 -22.27 -3.84
C GLN A 26 -17.30 -21.32 -2.65
N LYS A 27 -16.18 -20.59 -2.55
CA LYS A 27 -15.94 -19.60 -1.49
C LYS A 27 -17.01 -18.50 -1.49
N GLN A 28 -17.47 -18.11 -2.66
CA GLN A 28 -18.52 -17.09 -2.85
C GLN A 28 -19.94 -17.67 -2.81
N GLY A 29 -20.11 -18.96 -2.55
CA GLY A 29 -21.42 -19.61 -2.46
C GLY A 29 -22.23 -19.59 -3.77
N ARG A 30 -21.58 -19.39 -4.91
CA ARG A 30 -22.22 -19.22 -6.22
C ARG A 30 -22.74 -20.54 -6.77
N ARG A 31 -23.82 -20.45 -7.56
CA ARG A 31 -24.56 -21.59 -8.12
C ARG A 31 -24.76 -21.37 -9.61
N GLY A 32 -24.44 -22.37 -10.42
CA GLY A 32 -24.81 -22.40 -11.83
C GLY A 32 -26.20 -23.00 -12.02
N SER A 33 -26.60 -23.23 -13.27
CA SER A 33 -27.89 -23.89 -13.59
C SER A 33 -28.01 -25.31 -13.02
N GLN A 34 -26.88 -25.95 -12.71
CA GLN A 34 -26.79 -27.28 -12.08
C GLN A 34 -26.46 -27.21 -10.58
N GLY A 35 -26.67 -26.06 -9.95
CA GLY A 35 -26.45 -25.84 -8.53
C GLY A 35 -25.00 -25.49 -8.16
N THR A 36 -24.64 -25.77 -6.91
CA THR A 36 -23.26 -25.64 -6.39
C THR A 36 -22.34 -26.68 -7.02
N TRP A 37 -21.02 -26.46 -6.94
CA TRP A 37 -20.03 -27.44 -7.40
C TRP A 37 -20.26 -28.86 -6.88
N LYS A 38 -20.62 -29.01 -5.59
CA LYS A 38 -20.93 -30.32 -5.00
C LYS A 38 -22.18 -30.96 -5.60
N GLN A 39 -23.22 -30.15 -5.82
CA GLN A 39 -24.48 -30.62 -6.44
C GLN A 39 -24.26 -31.03 -7.89
N PHE A 40 -23.50 -30.23 -8.65
CA PHE A 40 -23.11 -30.54 -10.02
C PHE A 40 -22.36 -31.88 -10.09
N LEU A 41 -21.34 -32.07 -9.25
CA LEU A 41 -20.55 -33.30 -9.25
C LEU A 41 -21.39 -34.54 -8.94
N ASN A 42 -22.36 -34.47 -8.02
CA ASN A 42 -23.24 -35.60 -7.69
C ASN A 42 -24.08 -36.07 -8.90
N VAL A 43 -24.41 -35.17 -9.82
CA VAL A 43 -25.20 -35.47 -11.03
C VAL A 43 -24.29 -35.86 -12.19
N TYR A 44 -23.18 -35.13 -12.36
CA TYR A 44 -22.28 -35.23 -13.50
C TYR A 44 -21.32 -36.42 -13.40
N GLU A 45 -20.86 -36.75 -12.18
CA GLU A 45 -19.97 -37.88 -11.91
C GLU A 45 -20.62 -38.80 -10.86
N LYS A 46 -21.37 -39.81 -11.31
CA LYS A 46 -22.14 -40.74 -10.45
C LYS A 46 -21.31 -41.61 -9.47
N LYS A 47 -20.00 -41.40 -9.34
CA LYS A 47 -19.12 -42.16 -8.45
C LYS A 47 -18.30 -41.20 -7.59
N PHE A 48 -18.21 -41.50 -6.29
CA PHE A 48 -17.31 -40.97 -5.24
C PHE A 48 -17.90 -40.03 -4.17
N GLY A 49 -17.45 -40.26 -2.93
CA GLY A 49 -17.89 -39.61 -1.69
C GLY A 49 -17.28 -38.23 -1.41
N SER A 50 -17.65 -37.67 -0.26
CA SER A 50 -17.45 -36.27 0.15
C SER A 50 -16.01 -35.72 0.07
N GLY A 51 -14.99 -36.58 0.12
CA GLY A 51 -13.56 -36.21 0.03
C GLY A 51 -13.04 -35.80 -1.36
N PHE A 52 -13.85 -35.93 -2.42
CA PHE A 52 -13.46 -35.59 -3.79
C PHE A 52 -14.00 -34.23 -4.27
N SER A 53 -14.46 -33.35 -3.38
CA SER A 53 -15.00 -32.04 -3.81
C SER A 53 -13.92 -30.99 -4.15
N ASP A 54 -12.63 -31.30 -4.00
CA ASP A 54 -11.54 -30.37 -4.31
C ASP A 54 -11.40 -30.19 -5.84
N PRO A 55 -11.62 -28.98 -6.38
CA PRO A 55 -11.46 -28.72 -7.80
C PRO A 55 -10.06 -29.03 -8.35
N ALA A 56 -9.01 -28.93 -7.53
CA ALA A 56 -7.65 -29.24 -7.95
C ALA A 56 -7.41 -30.73 -8.25
N ARG A 57 -8.34 -31.61 -7.82
CA ARG A 57 -8.26 -33.06 -8.01
C ARG A 57 -9.20 -33.58 -9.10
N ARG A 58 -9.84 -32.68 -9.87
CA ARG A 58 -10.82 -33.05 -10.91
C ARG A 58 -10.26 -32.90 -12.32
N SER A 59 -10.89 -33.63 -13.25
CA SER A 59 -10.55 -33.55 -14.67
C SER A 59 -10.88 -32.16 -15.21
N ARG A 60 -10.13 -31.76 -16.23
CA ARG A 60 -10.39 -30.53 -16.99
C ARG A 60 -11.83 -30.47 -17.49
N ASP A 61 -12.35 -31.58 -18.02
CA ASP A 61 -13.71 -31.66 -18.55
C ASP A 61 -14.77 -31.33 -17.50
N SER A 62 -14.60 -31.81 -16.26
CA SER A 62 -15.54 -31.53 -15.17
C SER A 62 -15.47 -30.07 -14.71
N LEU A 63 -14.27 -29.48 -14.68
CA LEU A 63 -14.09 -28.05 -14.38
C LEU A 63 -14.73 -27.17 -15.46
N VAL A 64 -14.45 -27.46 -16.73
CA VAL A 64 -15.00 -26.73 -17.88
C VAL A 64 -16.53 -26.84 -17.91
N ALA A 65 -17.06 -28.07 -17.78
CA ALA A 65 -18.50 -28.31 -17.80
C ALA A 65 -19.22 -27.56 -16.68
N PHE A 66 -18.68 -27.56 -15.45
CA PHE A 66 -19.28 -26.79 -14.35
C PHE A 66 -19.26 -25.29 -14.60
N LEU A 67 -18.13 -24.72 -15.05
CA LEU A 67 -18.04 -23.28 -15.32
C LEU A 67 -18.98 -22.83 -16.45
N GLN A 68 -19.27 -23.72 -17.40
CA GLN A 68 -20.24 -23.48 -18.47
C GLN A 68 -21.71 -23.49 -17.99
N THR A 69 -22.00 -23.96 -16.76
CA THR A 69 -23.36 -23.89 -16.18
C THR A 69 -23.77 -22.48 -15.75
N PHE A 70 -22.83 -21.53 -15.65
CA PHE A 70 -23.09 -20.13 -15.32
C PHE A 70 -23.60 -19.35 -16.55
N THR A 71 -24.89 -19.48 -16.83
CA THR A 71 -25.52 -18.92 -18.05
C THR A 71 -26.23 -17.59 -17.85
N ASP A 72 -26.47 -17.20 -16.60
CA ASP A 72 -27.02 -15.91 -16.21
C ASP A 72 -25.98 -14.80 -16.35
N GLU A 73 -26.41 -13.55 -16.50
CA GLU A 73 -25.50 -12.43 -16.77
C GLU A 73 -24.48 -12.22 -15.64
N ASP A 74 -24.92 -12.29 -14.38
CA ASP A 74 -24.07 -12.09 -13.21
C ASP A 74 -23.06 -13.23 -13.05
N GLY A 75 -23.52 -14.49 -13.12
CA GLY A 75 -22.67 -15.67 -13.08
C GLY A 75 -21.65 -15.73 -14.22
N SER A 76 -22.07 -15.48 -15.46
CA SER A 76 -21.16 -15.41 -16.62
C SER A 76 -20.10 -14.32 -16.45
N LYS A 77 -20.48 -13.13 -15.97
CA LYS A 77 -19.56 -12.01 -15.75
C LYS A 77 -18.58 -12.29 -14.62
N PHE A 78 -19.04 -12.93 -13.54
CA PHE A 78 -18.19 -13.43 -12.47
C PHE A 78 -17.10 -14.35 -13.01
N VAL A 79 -17.49 -15.43 -13.71
CA VAL A 79 -16.55 -16.44 -14.22
C VAL A 79 -15.55 -15.78 -15.16
N ASP A 80 -16.03 -14.97 -16.10
CA ASP A 80 -15.20 -14.27 -17.08
C ASP A 80 -14.18 -13.33 -16.45
N ASN A 81 -14.56 -12.52 -15.46
CA ASN A 81 -13.64 -11.61 -14.77
C ASN A 81 -12.57 -12.36 -13.98
N VAL A 82 -12.98 -13.34 -13.18
CA VAL A 82 -12.05 -14.13 -12.35
C VAL A 82 -11.09 -14.92 -13.24
N LEU A 83 -11.61 -15.57 -14.28
CA LEU A 83 -10.81 -16.32 -15.25
C LEU A 83 -9.76 -15.41 -15.93
N ARG A 84 -10.18 -14.23 -16.40
CA ARG A 84 -9.25 -13.27 -17.00
C ARG A 84 -8.16 -12.83 -16.03
N SER A 85 -8.53 -12.49 -14.80
CA SER A 85 -7.61 -12.01 -13.77
C SER A 85 -6.52 -13.05 -13.51
N LEU A 86 -6.92 -14.30 -13.26
CA LEU A 86 -6.00 -15.40 -12.99
C LEU A 86 -5.15 -15.75 -14.23
N SER A 87 -5.75 -15.84 -15.42
CA SER A 87 -5.01 -16.10 -16.66
C SER A 87 -4.01 -14.99 -16.99
N ASN A 88 -4.36 -13.73 -16.74
CA ASN A 88 -3.44 -12.59 -16.92
C ASN A 88 -2.22 -12.73 -16.00
N CYS A 89 -2.45 -13.04 -14.72
CA CYS A 89 -1.38 -13.23 -13.74
C CYS A 89 -0.45 -14.40 -14.13
N GLU A 90 -1.02 -15.53 -14.54
CA GLU A 90 -0.25 -16.69 -15.01
C GLU A 90 0.57 -16.36 -16.26
N THR A 91 -0.06 -15.74 -17.28
CA THR A 91 0.60 -15.34 -18.52
C THR A 91 1.79 -14.40 -18.25
N LEU A 92 1.64 -13.43 -17.35
CA LEU A 92 2.73 -12.53 -16.99
C LEU A 92 3.88 -13.27 -16.30
N LYS A 93 3.58 -14.15 -15.33
CA LYS A 93 4.59 -14.94 -14.62
C LYS A 93 5.37 -15.84 -15.57
N GLU A 94 4.70 -16.49 -16.50
CA GLU A 94 5.35 -17.33 -17.52
C GLU A 94 6.21 -16.49 -18.46
N THR A 95 5.68 -15.38 -18.98
CA THR A 95 6.41 -14.51 -19.89
C THR A 95 7.68 -13.94 -19.24
N MET A 96 7.62 -13.59 -17.95
CA MET A 96 8.75 -13.03 -17.23
C MET A 96 9.82 -14.07 -16.86
N LYS A 97 9.43 -15.35 -16.66
CA LYS A 97 10.39 -16.45 -16.46
C LYS A 97 11.20 -16.77 -17.71
N GLU A 98 10.57 -16.71 -18.88
CA GLU A 98 11.22 -17.07 -20.16
C GLU A 98 12.14 -15.98 -20.71
N SER A 99 12.02 -14.73 -20.25
CA SER A 99 12.60 -13.56 -20.93
C SER A 99 13.73 -12.85 -20.15
N LEU A 100 14.42 -13.55 -19.24
CA LEU A 100 15.38 -12.96 -18.30
C LEU A 100 16.56 -12.23 -18.96
N GLU A 101 17.02 -12.66 -20.14
CA GLU A 101 18.23 -12.14 -20.78
C GLU A 101 18.01 -10.85 -21.61
N ASN A 102 16.77 -10.54 -22.01
CA ASN A 102 16.42 -9.39 -22.87
C ASN A 102 15.33 -8.50 -22.27
N GLU A 103 15.17 -8.52 -20.95
CA GLU A 103 14.13 -7.80 -20.25
C GLU A 103 14.47 -6.29 -20.11
N SER A 104 13.56 -5.40 -20.50
CA SER A 104 13.75 -3.97 -20.30
C SER A 104 13.64 -3.58 -18.82
N PRO A 105 14.27 -2.47 -18.37
CA PRO A 105 14.22 -2.05 -16.96
C PRO A 105 12.80 -1.96 -16.38
N GLU A 106 11.82 -1.49 -17.16
CA GLU A 106 10.43 -1.38 -16.72
C GLU A 106 9.81 -2.76 -16.47
N GLN A 107 10.08 -3.73 -17.35
CA GLN A 107 9.59 -5.11 -17.19
C GLN A 107 10.23 -5.77 -15.97
N ARG A 108 11.53 -5.52 -15.73
CA ARG A 108 12.23 -5.99 -14.52
C ARG A 108 11.56 -5.45 -13.25
N LEU A 109 11.08 -4.21 -13.26
CA LEU A 109 10.35 -3.62 -12.13
C LEU A 109 8.94 -4.19 -11.96
N VAL A 110 8.25 -4.50 -13.06
CA VAL A 110 6.97 -5.23 -12.99
C VAL A 110 7.19 -6.61 -12.38
N ARG A 111 8.19 -7.37 -12.85
CA ARG A 111 8.57 -8.66 -12.27
C ARG A 111 8.90 -8.53 -10.79
N SER A 112 9.70 -7.54 -10.41
CA SER A 112 10.04 -7.25 -9.00
C SER A 112 8.79 -7.04 -8.13
N THR A 113 7.76 -6.38 -8.67
CA THR A 113 6.47 -6.19 -7.99
C THR A 113 5.71 -7.53 -7.86
N LEU A 114 5.67 -8.34 -8.92
CA LEU A 114 4.98 -9.64 -8.93
C LEU A 114 5.62 -10.69 -8.02
N GLU A 115 6.96 -10.66 -7.90
CA GLU A 115 7.76 -11.56 -7.07
C GLU A 115 7.73 -11.19 -5.59
N HIS A 116 7.23 -9.99 -5.25
CA HIS A 116 7.14 -9.54 -3.88
C HIS A 116 6.24 -10.48 -3.05
N PRO A 117 6.65 -10.91 -1.83
CA PRO A 117 5.89 -11.89 -1.03
C PRO A 117 4.45 -11.46 -0.71
N LEU A 118 4.20 -10.15 -0.60
CA LEU A 118 2.88 -9.61 -0.30
C LEU A 118 2.02 -9.37 -1.56
N TYR A 119 2.55 -9.57 -2.77
CA TYR A 119 1.80 -9.29 -4.00
C TYR A 119 0.49 -10.09 -4.07
N LEU A 120 0.58 -11.41 -3.85
CA LEU A 120 -0.59 -12.29 -3.93
C LEU A 120 -1.69 -11.93 -2.93
N SER A 121 -1.33 -11.45 -1.73
CA SER A 121 -2.31 -11.09 -0.71
C SER A 121 -2.89 -9.70 -0.93
N LYS A 122 -2.09 -8.74 -1.41
CA LYS A 122 -2.50 -7.35 -1.63
C LYS A 122 -3.24 -7.14 -2.95
N TYR A 123 -2.83 -7.83 -4.01
CA TYR A 123 -3.45 -7.77 -5.34
C TYR A 123 -4.50 -8.86 -5.57
N ALA A 124 -4.95 -9.56 -4.52
CA ALA A 124 -6.14 -10.42 -4.57
C ALA A 124 -7.42 -9.57 -4.62
N LEU A 125 -7.55 -8.78 -5.68
CA LEU A 125 -8.65 -7.84 -5.88
C LEU A 125 -9.98 -8.58 -6.09
N PRO A 126 -11.11 -8.07 -5.56
CA PRO A 126 -12.41 -8.73 -5.67
C PRO A 126 -13.06 -8.50 -7.04
N THR A 127 -12.39 -8.93 -8.11
CA THR A 127 -12.81 -8.78 -9.52
C THR A 127 -14.17 -9.39 -9.85
N TYR A 128 -14.66 -10.23 -8.95
CA TYR A 128 -15.97 -10.85 -8.96
C TYR A 128 -17.13 -9.92 -8.57
N GLU A 129 -16.86 -8.77 -7.96
CA GLU A 129 -17.89 -7.82 -7.59
C GLU A 129 -18.40 -7.03 -8.81
N LYS A 130 -19.60 -6.46 -8.68
CA LYS A 130 -20.20 -5.65 -9.75
C LYS A 130 -19.40 -4.36 -9.98
N GLY A 131 -19.17 -4.05 -11.25
CA GLY A 131 -18.51 -2.82 -11.69
C GLY A 131 -17.00 -2.95 -11.94
N TRP A 132 -16.41 -4.13 -11.70
CA TRP A 132 -14.99 -4.36 -11.95
C TRP A 132 -14.66 -4.50 -13.43
N ALA A 133 -13.56 -3.84 -13.83
CA ALA A 133 -12.99 -3.93 -15.16
C ALA A 133 -11.64 -4.65 -15.13
N VAL A 134 -11.60 -5.84 -15.73
CA VAL A 134 -10.35 -6.61 -15.88
C VAL A 134 -9.73 -6.30 -17.24
N THR A 135 -8.53 -5.72 -17.22
CA THR A 135 -7.79 -5.39 -18.44
C THR A 135 -7.26 -6.64 -19.13
N LYS A 136 -7.00 -6.57 -20.45
CA LYS A 136 -6.46 -7.71 -21.21
C LYS A 136 -4.94 -7.62 -21.26
N VAL A 137 -4.25 -8.69 -20.89
CA VAL A 137 -2.81 -8.82 -21.20
C VAL A 137 -2.65 -9.17 -22.69
N ARG A 138 -1.73 -8.47 -23.36
CA ARG A 138 -1.43 -8.70 -24.80
C ARG A 138 -0.63 -10.00 -24.97
N LYS A 139 -0.72 -10.62 -26.15
CA LYS A 139 0.11 -11.80 -26.51
C LYS A 139 1.62 -11.47 -26.42
N LYS A 140 2.44 -12.47 -26.04
CA LYS A 140 3.89 -12.40 -25.76
C LYS A 140 4.68 -11.35 -26.57
N PRO A 141 4.74 -11.38 -27.93
CA PRO A 141 5.59 -10.45 -28.68
C PRO A 141 5.14 -8.98 -28.59
N LYS A 142 3.86 -8.71 -28.35
CA LYS A 142 3.33 -7.34 -28.19
C LYS A 142 3.41 -6.85 -26.75
N LEU A 143 3.50 -7.77 -25.78
CA LEU A 143 3.63 -7.47 -24.36
C LEU A 143 5.04 -6.96 -24.03
N LEU A 144 6.06 -7.65 -24.53
CA LEU A 144 7.48 -7.30 -24.33
C LEU A 144 7.88 -5.98 -25.01
N ARG A 145 7.13 -5.53 -26.02
CA ARG A 145 7.40 -4.28 -26.76
C ARG A 145 6.73 -3.03 -26.18
N CYS A 146 5.87 -3.17 -25.17
CA CYS A 146 5.10 -2.04 -24.63
C CYS A 146 5.60 -1.68 -23.23
N ASN A 147 6.42 -0.65 -23.14
CA ASN A 147 6.97 -0.13 -21.87
C ASN A 147 6.37 1.22 -21.48
N LYS A 148 5.24 1.61 -22.09
CA LYS A 148 4.57 2.85 -21.75
C LYS A 148 4.05 2.78 -20.31
N MET A 149 4.57 3.65 -19.44
CA MET A 149 4.16 3.77 -18.05
C MET A 149 3.13 4.89 -17.87
N LEU A 150 2.20 4.68 -16.94
CA LEU A 150 1.28 5.68 -16.42
C LEU A 150 1.27 5.57 -14.90
N ALA A 151 1.55 6.64 -14.18
CA ALA A 151 1.40 6.64 -12.73
C ALA A 151 -0.01 7.09 -12.36
N VAL A 152 -0.59 6.44 -11.36
CA VAL A 152 -1.94 6.74 -10.85
C VAL A 152 -1.90 6.83 -9.34
N ASP A 153 -2.71 7.74 -8.82
CA ASP A 153 -2.99 7.88 -7.39
C ASP A 153 -4.43 8.39 -7.22
N CYS A 154 -5.07 7.99 -6.12
CA CYS A 154 -6.47 8.27 -5.83
C CYS A 154 -6.64 8.82 -4.41
N GLU A 155 -7.59 9.74 -4.26
CA GLU A 155 -8.11 10.13 -2.95
C GLU A 155 -9.45 9.43 -2.69
N MET A 156 -9.63 8.92 -1.46
CA MET A 156 -10.81 8.15 -1.06
C MET A 156 -11.41 8.61 0.27
N VAL A 157 -12.74 8.73 0.30
CA VAL A 157 -13.53 9.08 1.50
C VAL A 157 -14.29 7.88 2.03
N LEU A 158 -14.64 7.90 3.31
CA LEU A 158 -15.48 6.87 3.93
C LEU A 158 -16.96 7.21 3.72
N CYS A 159 -17.72 6.28 3.13
CA CYS A 159 -19.16 6.38 3.00
C CYS A 159 -19.91 5.84 4.24
N LYS A 160 -21.17 6.25 4.40
CA LYS A 160 -22.06 5.80 5.49
C LYS A 160 -22.30 4.29 5.54
N ASP A 161 -22.16 3.61 4.40
CA ASP A 161 -22.25 2.15 4.29
C ASP A 161 -20.95 1.43 4.71
N GLY A 162 -19.95 2.17 5.19
CA GLY A 162 -18.65 1.66 5.61
C GLY A 162 -17.71 1.32 4.45
N THR A 163 -18.04 1.70 3.21
CA THR A 163 -17.17 1.52 2.04
C THR A 163 -16.33 2.75 1.76
N ASP A 164 -15.12 2.57 1.24
CA ASP A 164 -14.33 3.68 0.69
C ASP A 164 -14.83 4.03 -0.72
N ALA A 165 -14.99 5.32 -1.01
CA ALA A 165 -15.38 5.81 -2.33
C ALA A 165 -14.32 6.74 -2.91
N LEU A 166 -14.05 6.58 -4.21
CA LEU A 166 -13.16 7.44 -4.98
C LEU A 166 -13.74 8.85 -5.06
N VAL A 167 -12.93 9.84 -4.71
CA VAL A 167 -13.30 11.27 -4.81
C VAL A 167 -12.36 12.10 -5.66
N ARG A 168 -11.13 11.63 -5.90
CA ARG A 168 -10.23 12.25 -6.87
C ARG A 168 -9.33 11.19 -7.47
N VAL A 169 -9.02 11.31 -8.76
CA VAL A 169 -8.05 10.44 -9.43
C VAL A 169 -7.12 11.29 -10.29
N CYS A 170 -5.82 11.02 -10.16
CA CYS A 170 -4.78 11.66 -10.94
C CYS A 170 -4.00 10.60 -11.72
N VAL A 171 -3.74 10.84 -13.00
CA VAL A 171 -2.91 9.98 -13.87
C VAL A 171 -1.91 10.83 -14.63
N VAL A 172 -0.63 10.47 -14.58
CA VAL A 172 0.44 11.12 -15.34
C VAL A 172 1.21 10.11 -16.19
N ASP A 173 1.80 10.54 -17.30
CA ASP A 173 2.74 9.71 -18.07
C ASP A 173 4.18 9.83 -17.56
N ALA A 174 5.10 9.12 -18.24
CA ALA A 174 6.52 9.13 -17.89
C ALA A 174 7.19 10.51 -18.07
N ASP A 175 6.61 11.39 -18.89
CA ASP A 175 7.07 12.79 -19.04
C ASP A 175 6.43 13.71 -17.96
N LEU A 176 5.74 13.12 -16.97
CA LEU A 176 4.98 13.80 -15.93
C LEU A 176 3.83 14.67 -16.47
N LYS A 177 3.36 14.39 -17.70
CA LYS A 177 2.21 15.11 -18.28
C LYS A 177 0.92 14.48 -17.77
N VAL A 178 0.05 15.33 -17.24
CA VAL A 178 -1.29 14.94 -16.78
C VAL A 178 -2.11 14.35 -17.92
N LYS A 179 -2.72 13.18 -17.66
CA LYS A 179 -3.64 12.45 -18.55
C LYS A 179 -5.06 12.37 -18.00
N LEU A 180 -5.21 12.48 -16.69
CA LEU A 180 -6.47 12.53 -15.97
C LEU A 180 -6.19 13.26 -14.65
N ASP A 181 -7.01 14.24 -14.29
CA ASP A 181 -7.06 14.84 -12.96
C ASP A 181 -8.51 15.27 -12.77
N GLU A 182 -9.28 14.44 -12.09
CA GLU A 182 -10.72 14.58 -12.01
C GLU A 182 -11.19 14.40 -10.58
N LEU A 183 -12.08 15.31 -10.16
CA LEU A 183 -12.84 15.19 -8.93
C LEU A 183 -14.12 14.38 -9.21
N VAL A 184 -14.32 13.33 -8.43
CA VAL A 184 -15.31 12.29 -8.68
C VAL A 184 -16.45 12.40 -7.69
N ASN A 185 -17.68 12.40 -8.20
CA ASN A 185 -18.86 12.31 -7.37
C ASN A 185 -19.00 10.87 -6.83
N PRO A 186 -18.92 10.65 -5.51
CA PRO A 186 -19.00 9.30 -4.93
C PRO A 186 -20.39 8.65 -5.11
N CYS A 187 -21.42 9.41 -5.50
CA CYS A 187 -22.80 8.96 -5.69
C CYS A 187 -23.39 8.25 -4.46
N LYS A 188 -22.80 8.50 -3.28
CA LYS A 188 -23.15 7.93 -1.99
C LYS A 188 -22.98 8.96 -0.89
N PRO A 189 -23.78 8.89 0.19
CA PRO A 189 -23.55 9.73 1.36
C PRO A 189 -22.19 9.46 1.99
N VAL A 190 -21.38 10.51 2.11
CA VAL A 190 -20.09 10.49 2.80
C VAL A 190 -20.32 10.56 4.32
N GLU A 191 -19.63 9.71 5.06
CA GLU A 191 -19.57 9.73 6.53
C GLU A 191 -18.38 10.56 7.00
N ASP A 192 -17.21 10.35 6.38
CA ASP A 192 -15.97 11.01 6.74
C ASP A 192 -15.12 11.28 5.49
N TYR A 193 -14.87 12.56 5.24
CA TYR A 193 -14.10 13.06 4.10
C TYR A 193 -12.59 12.87 4.27
N ARG A 194 -12.13 12.63 5.52
CA ARG A 194 -10.70 12.53 5.85
C ARG A 194 -9.93 13.74 5.32
N THR A 195 -10.50 14.94 5.42
CA THR A 195 -9.98 16.17 4.80
C THR A 195 -8.51 16.43 5.13
N GLU A 196 -8.10 16.09 6.35
CA GLU A 196 -6.72 16.18 6.83
C GLU A 196 -5.75 15.25 6.08
N ILE A 197 -6.26 14.21 5.42
CA ILE A 197 -5.52 13.29 4.56
C ILE A 197 -5.78 13.61 3.10
N THR A 198 -7.03 13.75 2.66
CA THR A 198 -7.40 13.82 1.23
C THR A 198 -7.33 15.24 0.66
N GLY A 199 -7.35 16.26 1.52
CA GLY A 199 -7.52 17.66 1.11
C GLY A 199 -8.89 17.99 0.53
N VAL A 200 -9.84 17.03 0.54
CA VAL A 200 -11.17 17.17 -0.06
C VAL A 200 -12.19 17.50 1.02
N THR A 201 -12.92 18.60 0.86
CA THR A 201 -14.04 18.97 1.73
C THR A 201 -15.40 18.66 1.09
N ALA A 202 -16.48 18.78 1.87
CA ALA A 202 -17.84 18.66 1.35
C ALA A 202 -18.12 19.70 0.26
N GLU A 203 -17.66 20.94 0.44
CA GLU A 203 -17.83 22.04 -0.52
C GLU A 203 -17.06 21.80 -1.81
N VAL A 204 -15.88 21.17 -1.74
CA VAL A 204 -15.11 20.78 -2.93
C VAL A 204 -15.88 19.74 -3.74
N LEU A 205 -16.51 18.75 -3.09
CA LEU A 205 -17.33 17.75 -3.77
C LEU A 205 -18.69 18.27 -4.26
N ASP A 206 -19.20 19.35 -3.67
CA ASP A 206 -20.46 19.96 -4.05
C ASP A 206 -20.32 20.66 -5.41
N GLY A 207 -20.56 19.92 -6.48
CA GLY A 207 -20.35 20.36 -7.86
C GLY A 207 -19.50 19.39 -8.70
N ALA A 208 -18.95 18.33 -8.11
CA ALA A 208 -18.31 17.26 -8.86
C ALA A 208 -19.32 16.61 -9.82
N SER A 209 -19.11 16.80 -11.13
CA SER A 209 -19.97 16.26 -12.19
C SER A 209 -19.44 14.94 -12.76
N CYS A 210 -18.15 14.66 -12.60
CA CYS A 210 -17.54 13.43 -13.07
C CYS A 210 -18.04 12.23 -12.27
N SER A 211 -18.63 11.24 -12.95
CA SER A 211 -19.09 10.02 -12.30
C SER A 211 -18.00 8.95 -12.26
N PHE A 212 -18.16 7.97 -11.36
CA PHE A 212 -17.31 6.77 -11.36
C PHE A 212 -17.29 6.05 -12.72
N ALA A 213 -18.41 6.07 -13.46
CA ALA A 213 -18.49 5.46 -14.78
C ALA A 213 -17.63 6.20 -15.82
N ASP A 214 -17.55 7.53 -15.74
CA ASP A 214 -16.69 8.34 -16.61
C ASP A 214 -15.21 8.03 -16.37
N ILE A 215 -14.81 7.89 -15.10
CA ILE A 215 -13.46 7.46 -14.73
C ILE A 215 -13.14 6.08 -15.29
N GLN A 216 -14.05 5.12 -15.18
CA GLN A 216 -13.90 3.79 -15.77
C GLN A 216 -13.69 3.85 -17.30
N ILE A 217 -14.43 4.71 -18.00
CA ILE A 217 -14.27 4.92 -19.45
C ILE A 217 -12.89 5.50 -19.76
N SER A 218 -12.46 6.53 -19.02
CA SER A 218 -11.15 7.17 -19.17
C SER A 218 -10.00 6.20 -18.90
N MET A 219 -10.05 5.47 -17.79
CA MET A 219 -9.06 4.44 -17.46
C MET A 219 -8.98 3.35 -18.52
N LYS A 220 -10.12 2.86 -19.02
CA LYS A 220 -10.14 1.86 -20.09
C LYS A 220 -9.47 2.36 -21.37
N LYS A 221 -9.65 3.62 -21.74
CA LYS A 221 -8.97 4.24 -22.90
C LYS A 221 -7.47 4.29 -22.68
N LEU A 222 -7.02 4.72 -21.50
CA LEU A 222 -5.60 4.81 -21.14
C LEU A 222 -4.92 3.43 -21.13
N LEU A 223 -5.58 2.40 -20.57
CA LEU A 223 -5.03 1.05 -20.40
C LEU A 223 -5.11 0.16 -21.65
N SER A 224 -5.84 0.57 -22.70
CA SER A 224 -6.07 -0.20 -23.94
C SER A 224 -4.78 -0.62 -24.68
N ARG A 225 -3.65 0.00 -24.38
CA ARG A 225 -2.36 -0.23 -25.04
C ARG A 225 -1.49 -1.29 -24.37
N GLY A 226 -1.96 -1.88 -23.27
CA GLY A 226 -1.12 -2.75 -22.45
C GLY A 226 -0.03 -1.94 -21.76
N THR A 227 -0.37 -0.74 -21.29
CA THR A 227 0.50 0.11 -20.47
C THR A 227 0.94 -0.60 -19.20
N ILE A 228 1.94 -0.06 -18.52
CA ILE A 228 2.32 -0.43 -17.17
C ILE A 228 1.77 0.64 -16.23
N LEU A 229 1.04 0.25 -15.19
CA LEU A 229 0.63 1.19 -14.15
C LEU A 229 1.73 1.32 -13.10
N VAL A 230 1.97 2.54 -12.63
CA VAL A 230 2.92 2.87 -11.56
C VAL A 230 2.14 3.49 -10.41
N GLY A 231 2.51 3.20 -9.17
CA GLY A 231 1.90 3.84 -8.00
C GLY A 231 2.60 3.45 -6.71
N HIS A 232 2.03 3.87 -5.57
CA HIS A 232 2.56 3.56 -4.25
C HIS A 232 1.49 2.87 -3.40
N SER A 233 1.70 1.60 -3.04
CA SER A 233 0.62 0.75 -2.52
C SER A 233 -0.58 0.71 -3.47
N LEU A 234 -0.28 0.57 -4.76
CA LEU A 234 -1.18 0.79 -5.90
C LEU A 234 -2.42 -0.12 -5.89
N TYR A 235 -2.39 -1.22 -5.13
CA TYR A 235 -3.55 -2.08 -4.92
C TYR A 235 -4.75 -1.34 -4.28
N ASN A 236 -4.52 -0.31 -3.46
CA ASN A 236 -5.60 0.50 -2.88
C ASN A 236 -6.30 1.33 -3.97
N ASP A 237 -5.53 1.97 -4.85
CA ASP A 237 -6.07 2.76 -5.97
C ASP A 237 -6.83 1.87 -6.95
N LEU A 238 -6.26 0.70 -7.30
CA LEU A 238 -6.93 -0.26 -8.16
C LEU A 238 -8.24 -0.79 -7.57
N GLN A 239 -8.31 -0.93 -6.24
CA GLN A 239 -9.55 -1.27 -5.54
C GLN A 239 -10.58 -0.13 -5.60
N ALA A 240 -10.17 1.11 -5.31
CA ALA A 240 -11.04 2.28 -5.40
C ALA A 240 -11.56 2.48 -6.83
N LEU A 241 -10.70 2.28 -7.83
CA LEU A 241 -11.02 2.35 -9.23
C LEU A 241 -11.82 1.13 -9.72
N LYS A 242 -11.88 0.01 -8.98
CA LYS A 242 -12.39 -1.28 -9.45
C LYS A 242 -11.79 -1.73 -10.79
N VAL A 243 -10.47 -1.59 -10.92
CA VAL A 243 -9.71 -2.01 -12.10
C VAL A 243 -8.75 -3.11 -11.69
N ASP A 244 -8.77 -4.23 -12.42
CA ASP A 244 -7.72 -5.23 -12.33
C ASP A 244 -6.77 -5.11 -13.53
N HIS A 245 -5.53 -4.75 -13.21
CA HIS A 245 -4.47 -4.56 -14.16
C HIS A 245 -3.23 -5.32 -13.73
N ALA A 246 -2.81 -6.27 -14.57
CA ALA A 246 -1.77 -7.20 -14.19
C ALA A 246 -0.35 -6.61 -14.30
N ARG A 247 -0.15 -5.59 -15.16
CA ARG A 247 1.17 -4.96 -15.38
C ARG A 247 1.34 -3.74 -14.48
N VAL A 248 1.87 -3.98 -13.28
CA VAL A 248 2.00 -2.95 -12.25
C VAL A 248 3.43 -2.84 -11.74
N ILE A 249 3.86 -1.62 -11.44
CA ILE A 249 5.05 -1.30 -10.68
C ILE A 249 4.58 -0.62 -9.39
N ASP A 250 4.76 -1.29 -8.27
CA ASP A 250 4.40 -0.77 -6.96
C ASP A 250 5.66 -0.29 -6.23
N THR A 251 5.81 1.03 -6.09
CA THR A 251 6.96 1.64 -5.42
C THR A 251 7.09 1.21 -3.96
N SER A 252 6.01 0.78 -3.31
CA SER A 252 6.06 0.22 -1.94
C SER A 252 6.69 -1.18 -1.88
N PHE A 253 6.83 -1.88 -3.02
CA PHE A 253 7.39 -3.23 -3.12
C PHE A 253 8.79 -3.23 -3.76
N ILE A 254 9.04 -2.36 -4.75
CA ILE A 254 10.33 -2.34 -5.45
C ILE A 254 11.44 -1.61 -4.67
N PHE A 255 11.07 -0.78 -3.69
CA PHE A 255 12.02 -0.18 -2.74
C PHE A 255 11.98 -0.95 -1.43
N LYS A 256 13.13 -1.47 -1.01
CA LYS A 256 13.28 -2.26 0.21
C LYS A 256 13.76 -1.38 1.36
N SER A 257 13.01 -1.38 2.46
CA SER A 257 13.51 -0.87 3.74
C SER A 257 14.33 -1.94 4.45
N SER A 258 15.36 -1.55 5.19
CA SER A 258 16.23 -2.47 5.94
C SER A 258 15.51 -3.22 7.07
N ASP A 259 14.37 -2.72 7.51
CA ASP A 259 13.53 -3.31 8.55
C ASP A 259 12.38 -4.18 8.01
N GLY A 260 12.33 -4.42 6.69
CA GLY A 260 11.30 -5.23 6.05
C GLY A 260 9.92 -4.57 5.97
N ARG A 261 9.77 -3.30 6.39
CA ARG A 261 8.53 -2.53 6.22
C ARG A 261 8.48 -1.90 4.83
N SER A 262 7.27 -1.74 4.28
CA SER A 262 7.07 -0.89 3.12
C SER A 262 7.32 0.57 3.51
N PRO A 263 8.28 1.27 2.86
CA PRO A 263 8.54 2.68 3.14
C PRO A 263 7.37 3.54 2.70
N SER A 264 7.14 4.68 3.36
CA SER A 264 6.15 5.67 2.89
C SER A 264 6.66 6.38 1.64
N LEU A 265 5.74 6.89 0.82
CA LEU A 265 6.08 7.67 -0.37
C LEU A 265 6.94 8.90 -0.02
N ASN A 266 6.61 9.62 1.07
CA ASN A 266 7.39 10.77 1.52
C ASN A 266 8.84 10.39 1.88
N ASN A 267 9.04 9.27 2.58
CA ASN A 267 10.38 8.77 2.92
C ASN A 267 11.17 8.35 1.68
N LEU A 268 10.49 7.75 0.69
CA LEU A 268 11.10 7.43 -0.60
C LEU A 268 11.53 8.70 -1.34
N CYS A 269 10.68 9.71 -1.42
CA CYS A 269 11.05 10.99 -2.04
C CYS A 269 12.27 11.62 -1.36
N LYS A 270 12.27 11.67 -0.02
CA LYS A 270 13.40 12.21 0.74
C LYS A 270 14.69 11.46 0.48
N SER A 271 14.64 10.12 0.49
CA SER A 271 15.82 9.27 0.35
C SER A 271 16.34 9.17 -1.08
N VAL A 272 15.43 9.10 -2.06
CA VAL A 272 15.78 8.79 -3.45
C VAL A 272 15.86 10.06 -4.27
N LEU A 273 14.91 10.97 -4.11
CA LEU A 273 14.79 12.20 -4.91
C LEU A 273 15.39 13.43 -4.23
N GLY A 274 15.73 13.33 -2.94
CA GLY A 274 16.38 14.41 -2.19
C GLY A 274 15.45 15.56 -1.78
N TYR A 275 14.12 15.36 -1.85
CA TYR A 275 13.14 16.35 -1.41
C TYR A 275 12.02 15.69 -0.61
N GLU A 276 11.44 16.45 0.32
CA GLU A 276 10.25 16.05 1.05
C GLU A 276 9.00 16.34 0.21
N LEU A 277 8.17 15.33 -0.03
CA LEU A 277 6.98 15.44 -0.87
C LEU A 277 5.89 16.28 -0.20
N ARG A 278 5.73 16.16 1.11
CA ARG A 278 4.78 16.96 1.91
C ARG A 278 5.27 17.10 3.34
N LYS A 279 4.93 18.22 4.00
CA LYS A 279 5.28 18.42 5.41
C LYS A 279 4.37 17.56 6.30
N ALA A 280 4.80 17.33 7.53
CA ALA A 280 3.99 16.64 8.52
C ALA A 280 2.66 17.37 8.75
N GLY A 281 1.54 16.68 8.53
CA GLY A 281 0.19 17.22 8.71
C GLY A 281 -0.41 17.91 7.48
N ASP A 282 0.37 18.09 6.40
CA ASP A 282 -0.19 18.57 5.14
C ASP A 282 -1.04 17.46 4.48
N PRO A 283 -2.19 17.81 3.88
CA PRO A 283 -3.01 16.85 3.16
C PRO A 283 -2.26 16.30 1.94
N HIS A 284 -2.70 15.13 1.49
CA HIS A 284 -2.24 14.49 0.27
C HIS A 284 -2.76 15.23 -0.97
N ASN A 285 -2.04 15.06 -2.06
CA ASN A 285 -2.44 15.54 -3.36
C ASN A 285 -2.13 14.44 -4.39
N CYS A 286 -3.17 13.81 -4.93
CA CYS A 286 -2.97 12.71 -5.87
C CYS A 286 -2.08 13.04 -7.08
N LEU A 287 -2.02 14.29 -7.51
CA LEU A 287 -1.20 14.67 -8.66
C LEU A 287 0.28 14.65 -8.28
N ASP A 288 0.62 15.21 -7.13
CA ASP A 288 1.97 15.21 -6.59
C ASP A 288 2.41 13.77 -6.27
N ASP A 289 1.52 12.96 -5.74
CA ASP A 289 1.76 11.55 -5.37
C ASP A 289 1.99 10.67 -6.60
N ALA A 290 1.16 10.80 -7.64
CA ALA A 290 1.35 10.11 -8.91
C ALA A 290 2.67 10.56 -9.59
N CYS A 291 2.98 11.86 -9.58
CA CYS A 291 4.24 12.38 -10.09
C CYS A 291 5.45 11.84 -9.31
N ALA A 292 5.35 11.79 -7.99
CA ALA A 292 6.40 11.26 -7.12
C ALA A 292 6.65 9.77 -7.37
N ALA A 293 5.59 8.97 -7.45
CA ALA A 293 5.70 7.55 -7.78
C ALA A 293 6.36 7.34 -9.15
N MET A 294 6.00 8.14 -10.17
CA MET A 294 6.66 8.09 -11.47
C MET A 294 8.14 8.46 -11.38
N LYS A 295 8.48 9.58 -10.74
CA LYS A 295 9.87 10.04 -10.55
C LYS A 295 10.73 8.98 -9.85
N LEU A 296 10.18 8.30 -8.85
CA LEU A 296 10.87 7.21 -8.14
C LEU A 296 11.19 6.03 -9.06
N VAL A 297 10.23 5.62 -9.90
CA VAL A 297 10.46 4.56 -10.89
C VAL A 297 11.52 4.97 -11.91
N LEU A 298 11.44 6.19 -12.44
CA LEU A 298 12.44 6.70 -13.40
C LEU A 298 13.84 6.76 -12.77
N ALA A 299 13.95 7.28 -11.54
CA ALA A 299 15.22 7.32 -10.81
C ALA A 299 15.77 5.91 -10.55
N LYS A 300 14.91 4.93 -10.26
CA LYS A 300 15.30 3.53 -10.08
C LYS A 300 15.81 2.89 -11.38
N ILE A 301 15.22 3.24 -12.51
CA ILE A 301 15.67 2.79 -13.84
C ILE A 301 17.03 3.41 -14.17
N GLU A 302 17.15 4.74 -14.02
CA GLU A 302 18.38 5.49 -14.32
C GLU A 302 19.56 5.02 -13.47
N ARG A 303 19.34 4.79 -12.17
CA ARG A 303 20.37 4.30 -11.26
C ARG A 303 20.66 2.81 -11.39
N GLY A 304 19.93 2.08 -12.24
CA GLY A 304 20.01 0.62 -12.34
C GLY A 304 19.04 -0.09 -11.38
N VAL A 305 18.19 -0.95 -11.96
CA VAL A 305 17.09 -1.64 -11.25
C VAL A 305 17.58 -2.48 -10.06
N ASP A 306 18.73 -3.15 -10.20
CA ASP A 306 19.26 -4.05 -9.18
C ASP A 306 20.02 -3.31 -8.05
N ASN A 307 20.37 -2.04 -8.28
CA ASN A 307 21.19 -1.29 -7.33
C ASN A 307 20.40 -1.01 -6.05
N TYR A 308 20.96 -1.40 -4.91
CA TYR A 308 20.38 -1.08 -3.61
C TYR A 308 20.41 0.44 -3.41
N ILE A 309 19.26 1.04 -3.10
CA ILE A 309 19.18 2.46 -2.77
C ILE A 309 18.96 2.54 -1.26
N PRO A 310 19.96 3.00 -0.48
CA PRO A 310 19.79 3.20 0.95
C PRO A 310 18.64 4.16 1.19
N LEU A 311 17.63 3.71 1.94
CA LEU A 311 16.59 4.60 2.42
C LEU A 311 17.12 5.30 3.67
N ILE A 312 17.05 6.63 3.67
CA ILE A 312 17.33 7.44 4.85
C ILE A 312 16.29 7.00 5.88
N GLN A 313 16.74 6.32 6.93
CA GLN A 313 15.89 6.11 8.09
C GLN A 313 15.61 7.51 8.64
N PRO A 314 14.34 7.93 8.80
CA PRO A 314 14.08 9.11 9.61
C PRO A 314 14.77 8.84 10.95
N ASP A 315 15.58 9.79 11.41
CA ASP A 315 16.29 9.68 12.67
C ASP A 315 15.30 9.13 13.70
N VAL A 316 15.56 7.90 14.18
CA VAL A 316 14.71 7.23 15.18
C VAL A 316 14.64 8.06 16.47
N LYS A 317 15.46 9.11 16.56
CA LYS A 317 15.45 10.13 17.60
C LYS A 317 14.28 11.11 17.48
N ASP A 318 13.76 11.44 16.29
CA ASP A 318 12.70 12.47 16.15
C ASP A 318 11.27 11.92 16.25
N ALA A 319 11.02 10.68 15.82
CA ALA A 319 9.68 10.08 15.88
C ALA A 319 9.27 9.59 17.29
N SER A 320 10.21 9.57 18.25
CA SER A 320 9.92 9.20 19.65
C SER A 320 9.66 10.38 20.58
N TYR A 321 9.86 11.63 20.11
CA TYR A 321 9.78 12.81 20.99
C TYR A 321 8.70 13.84 20.66
N ASN A 322 7.99 13.74 19.54
CA ASN A 322 6.89 14.68 19.23
C ASN A 322 5.63 13.96 18.75
N VAL A 323 5.14 13.00 19.54
CA VAL A 323 3.71 12.66 19.49
C VAL A 323 3.00 13.78 20.25
N PRO A 324 2.14 14.60 19.60
CA PRO A 324 1.44 15.67 20.30
C PRO A 324 0.74 15.11 21.54
N GLU A 325 0.72 15.84 22.67
CA GLU A 325 0.10 15.36 23.91
C GLU A 325 -1.34 14.86 23.70
N ILE A 326 -2.05 15.45 22.73
CA ILE A 326 -3.39 15.06 22.29
C ILE A 326 -3.43 13.61 21.77
N GLU A 327 -2.41 13.16 21.05
CA GLU A 327 -2.29 11.78 20.57
C GLU A 327 -1.83 10.82 21.69
N MET A 328 -1.04 11.30 22.65
CA MET A 328 -0.63 10.51 23.82
C MET A 328 -1.80 10.24 24.78
N ALA A 329 -2.81 11.10 24.79
CA ALA A 329 -4.06 10.92 25.51
C ALA A 329 -5.03 9.91 24.87
N LYS A 330 -4.62 9.19 23.81
CA LYS A 330 -5.47 8.23 23.09
C LYS A 330 -4.98 6.80 23.24
N LEU A 331 -5.91 5.85 23.31
CA LEU A 331 -5.67 4.42 23.13
C LEU A 331 -6.43 3.91 21.91
N LEU A 332 -5.76 3.13 21.07
CA LEU A 332 -6.40 2.47 19.92
C LEU A 332 -6.92 1.09 20.33
N LEU A 333 -8.24 0.91 20.25
CA LEU A 333 -8.87 -0.40 20.39
C LEU A 333 -9.12 -0.93 18.99
N HIS A 334 -8.53 -2.09 18.66
CA HIS A 334 -8.59 -2.65 17.32
C HIS A 334 -8.86 -4.15 17.33
N LYS A 335 -9.26 -4.67 16.16
CA LYS A 335 -9.75 -6.05 15.98
C LYS A 335 -11.00 -6.37 16.81
N ILE A 336 -11.87 -5.37 17.02
CA ILE A 336 -13.12 -5.59 17.76
C ILE A 336 -14.11 -6.31 16.83
N PRO A 337 -14.64 -7.49 17.19
CA PRO A 337 -15.67 -8.14 16.38
C PRO A 337 -16.91 -7.27 16.23
N VAL A 338 -17.56 -7.29 15.07
CA VAL A 338 -18.80 -6.52 14.81
C VAL A 338 -19.96 -6.90 15.75
N THR A 339 -19.89 -8.07 16.37
CA THR A 339 -20.85 -8.56 17.37
C THR A 339 -20.74 -7.85 18.72
N VAL A 340 -19.67 -7.09 18.98
CA VAL A 340 -19.49 -6.34 20.22
C VAL A 340 -20.09 -4.94 20.06
N PRO A 341 -21.14 -4.57 20.83
CA PRO A 341 -21.68 -3.22 20.80
C PRO A 341 -20.69 -2.20 21.37
N ARG A 342 -20.65 -1.00 20.76
CA ARG A 342 -19.72 0.08 21.15
C ARG A 342 -19.88 0.52 22.60
N GLU A 343 -21.10 0.51 23.11
CA GLU A 343 -21.44 0.89 24.48
C GLU A 343 -20.74 0.00 25.53
N LYS A 344 -20.43 -1.25 25.18
CA LYS A 344 -19.72 -2.18 26.06
C LYS A 344 -18.22 -1.95 26.10
N LEU A 345 -17.64 -1.26 25.12
CA LEU A 345 -16.22 -0.92 25.13
C LEU A 345 -15.87 0.03 26.29
N ARG A 346 -16.84 0.83 26.76
CA ARG A 346 -16.69 1.65 27.97
C ARG A 346 -16.43 0.81 29.22
N ARG A 347 -16.95 -0.43 29.28
CA ARG A 347 -16.77 -1.34 30.44
C ARG A 347 -15.36 -1.89 30.56
N LEU A 348 -14.51 -1.73 29.54
CA LEU A 348 -13.09 -2.11 29.61
C LEU A 348 -12.31 -1.22 30.58
N PHE A 349 -12.80 -0.01 30.83
CA PHE A 349 -12.15 0.96 31.68
C PHE A 349 -13.02 1.22 32.92
N PRO A 350 -12.42 1.38 34.12
CA PRO A 350 -13.16 1.73 35.32
C PRO A 350 -13.96 3.05 35.14
N ALA A 351 -15.09 3.17 35.85
CA ALA A 351 -16.04 4.27 35.69
C ALA A 351 -15.52 5.66 36.15
N ASN A 352 -14.30 5.73 36.67
CA ASN A 352 -13.64 6.97 37.08
C ASN A 352 -13.00 7.73 35.93
N TYR A 353 -12.89 7.14 34.73
CA TYR A 353 -12.29 7.77 33.57
C TYR A 353 -13.33 8.44 32.65
N THR A 354 -13.06 9.67 32.21
CA THR A 354 -13.94 10.39 31.27
C THR A 354 -13.49 10.07 29.85
N ILE A 355 -14.10 9.05 29.23
CA ILE A 355 -13.66 8.52 27.93
C ILE A 355 -14.61 8.96 26.82
N GLU A 356 -14.08 9.58 25.78
CA GLU A 356 -14.77 9.77 24.51
C GLU A 356 -14.35 8.65 23.54
N ILE A 357 -15.30 7.90 23.00
CA ILE A 357 -15.02 6.82 22.03
C ILE A 357 -15.35 7.33 20.63
N LYS A 358 -14.33 7.58 19.81
CA LYS A 358 -14.48 7.95 18.40
C LYS A 358 -14.21 6.76 17.49
N THR A 359 -15.00 6.63 16.43
CA THR A 359 -14.77 5.65 15.36
C THR A 359 -13.50 6.00 14.60
N HIS A 360 -12.61 5.01 14.42
CA HIS A 360 -11.32 5.21 13.75
C HIS A 360 -11.24 4.49 12.41
N LYS A 361 -11.71 3.23 12.34
CA LYS A 361 -11.75 2.47 11.07
C LYS A 361 -12.74 1.31 11.15
N VAL A 362 -13.56 1.12 10.12
CA VAL A 362 -14.38 -0.09 9.93
C VAL A 362 -13.67 -0.97 8.91
N ILE A 363 -13.41 -2.25 9.25
CA ILE A 363 -12.84 -3.22 8.33
C ILE A 363 -13.97 -4.14 7.90
N GLN A 364 -14.36 -4.06 6.62
CA GLN A 364 -15.48 -4.79 6.03
C GLN A 364 -15.56 -6.25 6.54
N GLY A 365 -16.63 -6.55 7.28
CA GLY A 365 -17.04 -7.91 7.66
C GLY A 365 -16.23 -8.65 8.71
N VAL A 366 -15.11 -8.10 9.22
CA VAL A 366 -14.23 -8.83 10.18
C VAL A 366 -14.15 -8.13 11.54
N GLY A 367 -14.34 -6.82 11.60
CA GLY A 367 -14.32 -6.07 12.86
C GLY A 367 -14.21 -4.56 12.66
N TYR A 368 -14.16 -3.82 13.77
CA TYR A 368 -13.98 -2.38 13.77
C TYR A 368 -12.91 -1.95 14.77
N SER A 369 -12.45 -0.71 14.62
CA SER A 369 -11.47 -0.08 15.49
C SER A 369 -12.01 1.27 15.98
N VAL A 370 -11.77 1.57 17.25
CA VAL A 370 -12.16 2.83 17.89
C VAL A 370 -10.97 3.44 18.61
N LEU A 371 -10.97 4.77 18.73
CA LEU A 371 -10.07 5.51 19.60
C LEU A 371 -10.79 5.81 20.91
N ALA A 372 -10.22 5.41 22.03
CA ALA A 372 -10.59 5.88 23.35
C ALA A 372 -9.73 7.11 23.66
N ILE A 373 -10.37 8.27 23.82
CA ILE A 373 -9.74 9.55 24.10
C ILE A 373 -9.93 9.86 25.58
N PHE A 374 -8.84 10.07 26.30
CA PHE A 374 -8.79 10.42 27.71
C PHE A 374 -8.54 11.91 27.88
N LYS A 375 -8.70 12.43 29.11
CA LYS A 375 -8.48 13.85 29.39
C LYS A 375 -7.02 14.27 29.18
N ASN A 376 -6.09 13.37 29.50
CA ASN A 376 -4.65 13.62 29.39
C ASN A 376 -3.86 12.31 29.17
N PRO A 377 -2.57 12.41 28.78
CA PRO A 377 -1.69 11.25 28.58
C PRO A 377 -1.52 10.37 29.81
N GLU A 378 -1.52 10.94 31.01
CA GLU A 378 -1.36 10.20 32.26
C GLU A 378 -2.54 9.25 32.51
N GLU A 379 -3.77 9.73 32.28
CA GLU A 379 -4.99 8.96 32.41
C GLU A 379 -5.03 7.82 31.37
N ALA A 380 -4.62 8.08 30.13
CA ALA A 380 -4.49 7.05 29.09
C ALA A 380 -3.44 5.98 29.46
N CYS A 381 -2.29 6.40 29.99
CA CYS A 381 -1.25 5.48 30.47
C CYS A 381 -1.75 4.63 31.64
N GLN A 382 -2.34 5.25 32.67
CA GLN A 382 -2.88 4.53 33.82
C GLN A 382 -3.98 3.56 33.43
N ALA A 383 -4.89 3.99 32.55
CA ALA A 383 -5.95 3.15 32.00
C ALA A 383 -5.34 1.93 31.28
N PHE A 384 -4.30 2.11 30.47
CA PHE A 384 -3.60 1.00 29.82
C PHE A 384 -2.92 0.05 30.83
N GLU A 385 -2.22 0.58 31.83
CA GLU A 385 -1.53 -0.24 32.82
C GLU A 385 -2.52 -1.07 33.67
N ASN A 386 -3.67 -0.49 34.02
CA ASN A 386 -4.71 -1.15 34.80
C ASN A 386 -5.55 -2.16 34.01
N LEU A 387 -5.45 -2.20 32.67
CA LEU A 387 -6.12 -3.21 31.86
C LEU A 387 -5.56 -4.61 32.16
N ILE A 388 -6.48 -5.52 32.50
CA ILE A 388 -6.21 -6.95 32.67
C ILE A 388 -6.16 -7.60 31.28
N GLY A 389 -4.98 -7.98 30.83
CA GLY A 389 -4.76 -8.61 29.53
C GLY A 389 -3.30 -8.99 29.31
N SER A 390 -3.03 -9.83 28.31
CA SER A 390 -1.66 -10.23 27.98
C SER A 390 -0.94 -9.10 27.26
N LEU A 391 0.17 -8.63 27.82
CA LEU A 391 1.02 -7.61 27.21
C LEU A 391 1.77 -8.19 26.00
N GLU A 392 1.67 -7.49 24.89
CA GLU A 392 2.28 -7.79 23.60
C GLU A 392 2.87 -6.49 23.01
N LYS A 393 3.57 -6.62 21.89
CA LYS A 393 3.92 -5.47 21.04
C LYS A 393 3.23 -5.61 19.69
N ASP A 394 2.84 -4.48 19.10
CA ASP A 394 2.31 -4.46 17.74
C ASP A 394 3.44 -4.62 16.70
N THR A 395 3.09 -4.66 15.41
CA THR A 395 4.06 -4.78 14.31
C THR A 395 5.01 -3.59 14.18
N SER A 396 4.71 -2.46 14.84
CA SER A 396 5.58 -1.29 14.92
C SER A 396 6.42 -1.27 16.20
N GLY A 397 6.25 -2.22 17.13
CA GLY A 397 6.96 -2.27 18.41
C GLY A 397 6.30 -1.45 19.52
N ARG A 398 5.05 -0.99 19.33
CA ARG A 398 4.28 -0.26 20.36
C ARG A 398 3.61 -1.23 21.34
N PRO A 399 3.49 -0.88 22.63
CA PRO A 399 2.81 -1.71 23.62
C PRO A 399 1.34 -1.92 23.28
N GLN A 400 0.88 -3.18 23.29
CA GLN A 400 -0.52 -3.55 23.13
C GLN A 400 -0.91 -4.61 24.18
N LYS A 401 -2.17 -4.64 24.62
CA LYS A 401 -2.72 -5.69 25.49
C LYS A 401 -3.89 -6.38 24.80
N LEU A 402 -3.92 -7.71 24.85
CA LEU A 402 -5.09 -8.49 24.46
C LEU A 402 -6.01 -8.66 25.67
N VAL A 403 -7.20 -8.08 25.59
CA VAL A 403 -8.20 -8.03 26.66
C VAL A 403 -9.41 -8.86 26.25
N ALA A 404 -9.87 -9.75 27.14
CA ALA A 404 -11.07 -10.54 26.91
C ALA A 404 -12.31 -9.82 27.43
N LEU A 405 -13.32 -9.66 26.58
CA LEU A 405 -14.62 -9.07 26.93
C LEU A 405 -15.70 -10.14 26.89
N GLN A 406 -16.45 -10.29 27.99
CA GLN A 406 -17.58 -11.21 28.06
C GLN A 406 -18.81 -10.63 27.35
N LEU A 407 -19.44 -11.43 26.50
CA LEU A 407 -20.67 -11.10 25.78
C LEU A 407 -21.88 -11.67 26.54
N ASP A 408 -23.03 -11.01 26.43
CA ASP A 408 -24.26 -11.45 27.12
C ASP A 408 -24.76 -12.81 26.61
N THR A 409 -24.26 -13.24 25.44
CA THR A 409 -24.52 -14.55 24.84
C THR A 409 -23.62 -15.67 25.40
N GLY A 410 -22.82 -15.40 26.45
CA GLY A 410 -21.94 -16.38 27.11
C GLY A 410 -20.60 -16.66 26.41
N GLY A 411 -20.23 -15.88 25.39
CA GLY A 411 -18.95 -15.99 24.68
C GLY A 411 -17.96 -14.87 25.06
N SER A 412 -16.67 -15.11 24.92
CA SER A 412 -15.61 -14.09 25.13
C SER A 412 -15.06 -13.56 23.81
N ALA A 413 -15.00 -12.25 23.63
CA ALA A 413 -14.36 -11.58 22.50
C ALA A 413 -12.98 -11.03 22.89
N GLY A 414 -11.94 -11.37 22.14
CA GLY A 414 -10.60 -10.79 22.33
C GLY A 414 -10.47 -9.44 21.62
N ILE A 415 -10.16 -8.39 22.38
CA ILE A 415 -9.98 -7.02 21.89
C ILE A 415 -8.53 -6.62 22.15
N ARG A 416 -7.87 -5.98 21.18
CA ARG A 416 -6.52 -5.45 21.38
C ARG A 416 -6.59 -3.96 21.69
N VAL A 417 -5.96 -3.56 22.79
CA VAL A 417 -5.82 -2.15 23.20
C VAL A 417 -4.35 -1.76 23.05
N ARG A 418 -4.05 -0.66 22.36
CA ARG A 418 -2.67 -0.27 22.02
C ARG A 418 -2.38 1.17 22.44
N LYS A 419 -1.20 1.41 23.03
CA LYS A 419 -0.65 2.76 23.27
C LYS A 419 -0.28 3.44 21.94
N MET A 420 -0.49 4.75 21.85
CA MET A 420 -0.12 5.51 20.65
C MET A 420 1.37 5.83 20.57
N THR A 421 2.10 5.66 21.67
CA THR A 421 3.55 5.88 21.82
C THR A 421 4.32 4.58 22.08
N HIS A 422 5.65 4.65 21.96
CA HIS A 422 6.55 3.61 22.48
C HIS A 422 6.77 3.81 23.98
N ASP A 423 7.11 2.75 24.71
CA ASP A 423 7.50 2.89 26.12
C ASP A 423 8.82 3.67 26.21
N SER A 424 8.72 4.98 26.41
CA SER A 424 9.78 5.77 27.06
C SER A 424 9.74 5.42 28.55
N HIS A 425 10.89 5.10 29.14
CA HIS A 425 11.03 4.90 30.58
C HIS A 425 10.46 6.09 31.36
N VAL A 426 9.18 6.01 31.74
CA VAL A 426 8.61 6.88 32.77
C VAL A 426 9.13 6.31 34.09
N SER A 427 10.13 7.00 34.64
CA SER A 427 10.80 6.75 35.90
C SER A 427 9.85 6.18 36.96
N GLN A 428 9.91 4.87 37.19
CA GLN A 428 9.32 4.26 38.38
C GLN A 428 10.13 4.71 39.59
N LYS A 429 9.59 5.68 40.35
CA LYS A 429 10.02 5.93 41.71
C LYS A 429 9.78 4.65 42.53
N LYS A 430 10.88 4.00 42.91
CA LYS A 430 10.97 2.95 43.93
C LYS A 430 10.05 3.27 45.11
N ARG A 431 9.10 2.38 45.40
CA ARG A 431 8.68 2.12 46.78
C ARG A 431 9.31 0.82 47.20
N SER A 432 10.15 0.93 48.21
CA SER A 432 10.73 -0.13 49.02
C SER A 432 9.65 -0.90 49.75
N PHE A 433 9.73 -2.23 49.75
CA PHE A 433 9.19 -3.06 50.81
C PHE A 433 10.08 -4.30 50.98
N GLU A 434 10.47 -4.53 52.22
CA GLU A 434 11.34 -5.59 52.73
C GLU A 434 10.62 -6.95 52.77
N GLY A 435 11.39 -8.06 52.76
CA GLY A 435 10.86 -9.38 53.11
C GLY A 435 11.59 -10.58 52.50
N GLU A 436 12.69 -10.97 53.17
CA GLU A 436 13.12 -12.35 53.50
C GLU A 436 13.18 -13.50 52.46
N ASP A 437 14.44 -13.95 52.30
CA ASP A 437 14.94 -15.34 52.46
C ASP A 437 14.76 -16.42 51.36
N SER A 438 15.88 -16.74 50.69
CA SER A 438 16.67 -17.95 51.00
C SER A 438 17.39 -18.58 49.78
N ARG A 439 18.66 -18.96 50.02
CA ARG A 439 19.46 -20.06 49.41
C ARG A 439 20.18 -19.83 48.07
N ASP A 440 21.47 -19.52 48.20
CA ASP A 440 22.57 -19.88 47.29
C ASP A 440 22.73 -21.42 47.19
N PRO A 441 23.28 -22.01 46.10
CA PRO A 441 24.74 -22.01 45.96
C PRO A 441 25.39 -22.13 44.54
N LYS A 442 26.65 -21.62 44.49
CA LYS A 442 27.83 -22.01 43.67
C LYS A 442 28.07 -21.36 42.28
N LYS A 443 29.02 -20.39 42.27
CA LYS A 443 29.83 -19.94 41.12
C LYS A 443 30.98 -20.91 40.81
N PRO A 444 31.44 -20.95 39.54
CA PRO A 444 32.87 -20.89 39.24
C PRO A 444 33.24 -19.64 38.40
N LYS A 445 34.52 -19.27 38.48
CA LYS A 445 35.17 -18.05 37.97
C LYS A 445 35.20 -17.96 36.43
N ILE A 446 34.99 -16.76 35.89
CA ILE A 446 35.39 -16.35 34.52
C ILE A 446 35.97 -14.93 34.62
N ASP A 447 37.29 -14.82 34.58
CA ASP A 447 38.05 -13.57 34.69
C ASP A 447 38.68 -13.16 33.34
N GLN A 448 38.01 -13.51 32.23
CA GLN A 448 38.50 -13.27 30.85
C GLN A 448 37.59 -12.36 30.00
N CYS A 449 36.46 -11.85 30.54
CA CYS A 449 35.53 -11.02 29.76
C CYS A 449 35.79 -9.50 29.86
N ASP A 450 36.47 -9.02 30.90
CA ASP A 450 36.57 -7.58 31.17
C ASP A 450 37.56 -6.85 30.26
N ASP A 451 38.63 -7.51 29.82
CA ASP A 451 39.61 -6.91 28.92
C ASP A 451 39.09 -6.80 27.47
N HIS A 452 38.30 -7.78 27.02
CA HIS A 452 37.63 -7.72 25.72
C HIS A 452 36.58 -6.60 25.65
N LEU A 453 35.86 -6.33 26.75
CA LEU A 453 34.90 -5.25 26.83
C LEU A 453 35.56 -3.87 26.69
N LYS A 454 36.71 -3.66 27.35
CA LYS A 454 37.49 -2.42 27.25
C LYS A 454 38.04 -2.20 25.84
N GLU A 455 38.48 -3.26 25.17
CA GLU A 455 38.99 -3.18 23.79
C GLU A 455 37.87 -2.87 22.79
N ILE A 456 36.68 -3.45 22.95
CA ILE A 456 35.49 -3.12 22.15
C ILE A 456 35.07 -1.65 22.35
N GLU A 457 35.10 -1.15 23.58
CA GLU A 457 34.78 0.25 23.87
C GLU A 457 35.76 1.21 23.18
N ARG A 458 37.05 0.85 23.18
CA ARG A 458 38.11 1.61 22.53
C ARG A 458 37.95 1.63 21.01
N LEU A 459 37.70 0.47 20.38
CA LEU A 459 37.47 0.37 18.93
C LEU A 459 36.23 1.15 18.49
N LYS A 460 35.16 1.18 19.32
CA LYS A 460 33.97 2.00 19.06
C LYS A 460 34.27 3.50 19.08
N GLN A 461 35.13 3.97 19.99
CA GLN A 461 35.52 5.37 20.05
C GLN A 461 36.40 5.77 18.85
N GLU A 462 37.28 4.87 18.40
CA GLU A 462 38.12 5.05 17.21
C GLU A 462 37.26 5.18 15.94
N LEU A 463 36.30 4.27 15.75
CA LEU A 463 35.36 4.29 14.61
C LEU A 463 34.55 5.58 14.58
N LYS A 464 34.05 6.02 15.75
CA LYS A 464 33.25 7.24 15.87
C LYS A 464 34.05 8.51 15.52
N LYS A 465 35.36 8.54 15.82
CA LYS A 465 36.24 9.64 15.40
C LYS A 465 36.51 9.62 13.89
N GLN A 466 36.68 8.43 13.30
CA GLN A 466 36.82 8.29 11.85
C GLN A 466 35.58 8.76 11.10
N GLU A 467 34.38 8.39 11.55
CA GLU A 467 33.12 8.81 10.95
C GLU A 467 32.90 10.34 11.04
N LEU A 468 33.30 10.96 12.16
CA LEU A 468 33.19 12.41 12.36
C LEU A 468 34.10 13.19 11.40
N ASN A 469 35.35 12.75 11.27
CA ASN A 469 36.32 13.37 10.37
C ASN A 469 35.90 13.23 8.90
N GLN A 470 35.34 12.07 8.52
CA GLN A 470 34.85 11.85 7.17
C GLN A 470 33.63 12.73 6.83
N CYS A 471 32.74 12.98 7.80
CA CYS A 471 31.62 13.90 7.62
C CYS A 471 32.05 15.35 7.41
N ASP A 472 33.07 15.82 8.14
CA ASP A 472 33.61 17.18 7.99
C ASP A 472 34.24 17.41 6.61
N ASP A 473 34.93 16.41 6.07
CA ASP A 473 35.52 16.50 4.73
C ASP A 473 34.44 16.49 3.64
N HIS A 474 33.38 15.70 3.80
CA HIS A 474 32.23 15.74 2.89
C HIS A 474 31.47 17.07 2.94
N LEU A 475 31.35 17.70 4.12
CA LEU A 475 30.73 19.02 4.27
C LEU A 475 31.50 20.10 3.52
N LYS A 476 32.84 20.11 3.62
CA LYS A 476 33.70 21.04 2.87
C LYS A 476 33.59 20.84 1.36
N GLU A 477 33.50 19.59 0.90
CA GLU A 477 33.33 19.29 -0.53
C GLU A 477 31.97 19.76 -1.06
N ILE A 478 30.90 19.54 -0.30
CA ILE A 478 29.55 20.03 -0.65
C ILE A 478 29.54 21.55 -0.76
N GLU A 479 30.21 22.24 0.16
CA GLU A 479 30.26 23.71 0.15
C GLU A 479 31.08 24.24 -1.04
N ARG A 480 32.18 23.55 -1.41
CA ARG A 480 32.94 23.84 -2.64
C ARG A 480 32.07 23.67 -3.90
N LEU A 481 31.36 22.54 -4.00
CA LEU A 481 30.50 22.24 -5.15
C LEU A 481 29.33 23.22 -5.28
N LYS A 482 28.74 23.66 -4.16
CA LYS A 482 27.71 24.71 -4.16
C LYS A 482 28.22 26.02 -4.75
N GLN A 483 29.45 26.41 -4.42
CA GLN A 483 30.05 27.63 -4.95
C GLN A 483 30.36 27.51 -6.45
N GLU A 484 30.78 26.32 -6.91
CA GLU A 484 31.00 26.06 -8.34
C GLU A 484 29.69 26.09 -9.13
N ILE A 485 28.61 25.47 -8.63
CA ILE A 485 27.28 25.52 -9.25
C ILE A 485 26.78 26.96 -9.37
N LYS A 486 26.91 27.75 -8.31
CA LYS A 486 26.52 29.17 -8.33
C LYS A 486 27.27 29.97 -9.39
N THR A 487 28.54 29.62 -9.64
CA THR A 487 29.37 30.27 -10.67
C THR A 487 28.90 29.87 -12.07
N LYS A 488 28.61 28.58 -12.29
CA LYS A 488 28.07 28.08 -13.57
C LYS A 488 26.68 28.63 -13.88
N ASP A 489 25.81 28.78 -12.89
CA ASP A 489 24.49 29.40 -13.08
C ASP A 489 24.59 30.86 -13.56
N PHE A 490 25.59 31.59 -13.05
CA PHE A 490 25.87 32.95 -13.50
C PHE A 490 26.36 32.98 -14.95
N GLU A 491 27.23 32.05 -15.34
CA GLU A 491 27.71 31.91 -16.73
C GLU A 491 26.58 31.53 -17.70
N ILE A 492 25.70 30.59 -17.31
CA ILE A 492 24.54 30.19 -18.09
C ILE A 492 23.61 31.40 -18.30
N THR A 493 23.35 32.16 -17.24
CA THR A 493 22.52 33.38 -17.32
C THR A 493 23.12 34.42 -18.27
N ALA A 494 24.46 34.56 -18.30
CA ALA A 494 25.14 35.44 -19.24
C ALA A 494 25.02 34.95 -20.69
N GLN A 495 25.17 33.63 -20.92
CA GLN A 495 25.00 33.02 -22.24
C GLN A 495 23.56 33.18 -22.76
N ASP A 496 22.55 32.99 -21.91
CA ASP A 496 21.14 33.14 -22.29
C ASP A 496 20.81 34.57 -22.75
N LYS A 497 21.42 35.58 -22.13
CA LYS A 497 21.30 36.98 -22.57
C LYS A 497 21.88 37.18 -23.97
N ILE A 498 23.05 36.60 -24.25
CA ILE A 498 23.70 36.68 -25.57
C ILE A 498 22.84 35.97 -26.62
N ILE A 499 22.34 34.77 -26.32
CA ILE A 499 21.46 34.00 -27.22
C ILE A 499 20.18 34.80 -27.53
N THR A 500 19.59 35.44 -26.52
CA THR A 500 18.39 36.26 -26.70
C THR A 500 18.63 37.43 -27.64
N GLU A 501 19.76 38.12 -27.49
CA GLU A 501 20.14 39.25 -28.36
C GLU A 501 20.42 38.80 -29.80
N LEU A 502 21.09 37.66 -29.98
CA LEU A 502 21.33 37.09 -31.31
C LEU A 502 20.02 36.68 -32.00
N LYS A 503 19.07 36.08 -31.26
CA LYS A 503 17.74 35.77 -31.78
C LYS A 503 16.99 37.02 -32.22
N ARG A 504 17.08 38.12 -31.45
CA ARG A 504 16.48 39.41 -31.80
C ARG A 504 17.06 39.97 -33.11
N LYS A 505 18.39 40.00 -33.25
CA LYS A 505 19.07 40.44 -34.48
C LYS A 505 18.72 39.58 -35.68
N LEU A 506 18.60 38.26 -35.49
CA LEU A 506 18.21 37.33 -36.55
C LEU A 506 16.79 37.62 -37.06
N GLU A 507 15.84 37.90 -36.17
CA GLU A 507 14.48 38.28 -36.56
C GLU A 507 14.41 39.64 -37.26
N GLU A 508 15.23 40.62 -36.85
CA GLU A 508 15.34 41.90 -37.56
C GLU A 508 15.90 41.73 -38.98
N MET A 509 16.90 40.86 -39.16
CA MET A 509 17.44 40.56 -40.49
C MET A 509 16.41 39.84 -41.38
N LYS A 510 15.64 38.88 -40.83
CA LYS A 510 14.56 38.22 -41.57
C LYS A 510 13.48 39.22 -41.99
N LYS A 511 13.10 40.15 -41.11
CA LYS A 511 12.11 41.21 -41.42
C LYS A 511 12.61 42.17 -42.51
N LYS A 512 13.89 42.54 -42.51
CA LYS A 512 14.49 43.37 -43.58
C LYS A 512 14.49 42.63 -44.92
N LYS A 513 14.90 41.36 -44.94
CA LYS A 513 14.96 40.53 -46.15
C LYS A 513 13.57 40.27 -46.77
N ASN A 514 12.52 40.28 -45.96
CA ASN A 514 11.13 40.18 -46.43
C ASN A 514 10.53 41.52 -46.90
N LYS A 515 11.17 42.67 -46.64
CA LYS A 515 10.77 43.98 -47.16
C LYS A 515 11.47 44.35 -48.48
N GLU A 516 12.59 43.70 -48.78
CA GLU A 516 13.38 43.88 -50.02
C GLU A 516 13.03 42.87 -51.12
N ARG A 517 12.11 41.94 -50.84
CA ARG A 517 11.44 41.06 -51.81
C ARG A 517 10.02 41.54 -52.01
#